data_AF-A0A1Y2PFB0-F1
#
_entry.id   AF-A0A1Y2PFB0-F1
#
_cell.length_a   1.000
_cell.length_b   1.000
_cell.length_c   1.000
_cell.angle_alpha   90.00
_cell.angle_beta   90.00
_cell.angle_gamma   90.00
#
_symmetry.space_group_name_H-M   'P 1'
#
loop_
_entity.id
_entity.type
_entity.pdbx_description
1 polymer ?
#
loop_
_entity_poly.entity_id
_entity_poly.type
_entity_poly.pdbx_seq_one_letter_code
_entity_poly.pdbx_strand_id
1 'polypeptide(L)'
;MKSQTSSKDWKEKLHEIIYEADTPAGKFFDIILLIAIVASIVLVMLESVDSIHEKYDSFLDISEWIITILFTIEYFARIVSIKKPQKYIFSFYGVIDLLSTLPKYLAIIFTGTHSLVALRALRLLRIFRILKLARFIGESNNFIKALKASKAKIAVFLFFVLILCVILGTVMYLIEGGDNGFTSIPRSVYWAIVTLTTVGYGDIAPHTPFGQFVASIIMILGYGIIAVPTGIVTSEMTKTAIDTNTQSCPNCLHDGHKDDAEFCYNCGTKLN
;
A
#
# COMPACT_ATOMS: atom_id res chain seq x y z
N MET A 1 26.59 4.47 -43.60
CA MET A 1 25.90 3.39 -42.88
C MET A 1 26.93 2.46 -42.25
N LYS A 2 27.30 2.68 -40.99
CA LYS A 2 28.08 1.72 -40.19
C LYS A 2 27.11 1.11 -39.18
N SER A 3 26.77 -0.16 -39.37
CA SER A 3 26.04 -0.98 -38.42
C SER A 3 26.91 -1.22 -37.19
N GLN A 4 26.76 -0.39 -36.16
CA GLN A 4 27.26 -0.70 -34.83
C GLN A 4 26.25 -1.62 -34.14
N THR A 5 26.45 -2.93 -34.27
CA THR A 5 25.95 -3.90 -33.29
C THR A 5 26.72 -3.69 -31.99
N SER A 6 26.29 -2.69 -31.20
CA SER A 6 26.77 -2.51 -29.83
C SER A 6 26.24 -3.68 -29.01
N SER A 7 27.13 -4.56 -28.54
CA SER A 7 26.78 -5.51 -27.48
C SER A 7 26.23 -4.72 -26.29
N LYS A 8 24.94 -4.84 -25.98
CA LYS A 8 24.35 -4.23 -24.77
C LYS A 8 25.30 -4.45 -23.59
N ASP A 9 25.71 -3.35 -22.95
CA ASP A 9 26.61 -3.38 -21.80
C ASP A 9 25.98 -4.29 -20.72
N TRP A 10 26.78 -5.08 -20.00
CA TRP A 10 26.25 -6.01 -18.99
C TRP A 10 25.39 -5.28 -17.93
N LYS A 11 25.73 -4.01 -17.69
CA LYS A 11 24.99 -3.08 -16.84
C LYS A 11 23.61 -2.70 -17.42
N GLU A 12 23.51 -2.53 -18.74
CA GLU A 12 22.23 -2.26 -19.41
C GLU A 12 21.32 -3.48 -19.38
N LYS A 13 21.86 -4.68 -19.61
CA LYS A 13 21.11 -5.94 -19.46
C LYS A 13 20.61 -6.15 -18.04
N LEU A 14 21.46 -5.84 -17.04
CA LEU A 14 21.08 -5.95 -15.64
C LEU A 14 20.00 -4.92 -15.27
N HIS A 15 20.09 -3.70 -15.81
CA HIS A 15 19.06 -2.68 -15.63
C HIS A 15 17.71 -3.12 -16.22
N GLU A 16 17.71 -3.65 -17.45
CA GLU A 16 16.53 -4.18 -18.14
C GLU A 16 15.88 -5.32 -17.32
N ILE A 17 16.65 -6.29 -16.81
CA ILE A 17 16.10 -7.39 -15.99
C ILE A 17 15.53 -6.89 -14.65
N ILE A 18 16.13 -5.88 -14.02
CA ILE A 18 15.81 -5.48 -12.65
C ILE A 18 14.72 -4.39 -12.57
N TYR A 19 14.59 -3.58 -13.62
CA TYR A 19 13.69 -2.42 -13.68
C TYR A 19 12.66 -2.48 -14.82
N GLU A 20 12.84 -3.31 -15.85
CA GLU A 20 11.90 -3.41 -16.98
C GLU A 20 11.16 -4.76 -16.96
N ALA A 21 9.89 -4.72 -16.57
CA ALA A 21 9.03 -5.91 -16.49
C ALA A 21 8.51 -6.39 -17.86
N ASP A 22 8.85 -5.71 -18.96
CA ASP A 22 8.38 -6.07 -20.31
C ASP A 22 9.07 -7.33 -20.85
N THR A 23 10.29 -7.61 -20.39
CA THR A 23 11.07 -8.76 -20.84
C THR A 23 10.69 -10.05 -20.09
N PRO A 24 10.75 -11.24 -20.72
CA PRO A 24 10.53 -12.50 -20.03
C PRO A 24 11.47 -12.71 -18.83
N ALA A 25 12.71 -12.22 -18.94
CA ALA A 25 13.70 -12.28 -17.87
C ALA A 25 13.34 -11.37 -16.69
N GLY A 26 12.87 -10.14 -16.97
CA GLY A 26 12.36 -9.23 -15.94
C GLY A 26 11.15 -9.77 -15.21
N LYS A 27 10.16 -10.32 -15.94
CA LYS A 27 8.99 -10.99 -15.35
C LYS A 27 9.39 -12.16 -14.45
N PHE A 28 10.32 -12.99 -14.90
CA PHE A 28 10.79 -14.12 -14.11
C PHE A 28 11.51 -13.68 -12.83
N PHE A 29 12.34 -12.64 -12.92
CA PHE A 29 13.00 -12.02 -11.77
C PHE A 29 11.97 -11.48 -10.77
N ASP A 30 10.96 -10.74 -11.25
CA ASP A 30 9.89 -10.17 -10.42
C ASP A 30 9.04 -11.25 -9.74
N ILE A 31 8.71 -12.34 -10.45
CA ILE A 31 7.99 -13.49 -9.88
C ILE A 31 8.82 -14.17 -8.79
N ILE A 32 10.12 -14.41 -9.03
CA ILE A 32 11.01 -14.98 -8.00
C ILE A 32 11.07 -14.06 -6.78
N LEU A 33 11.22 -12.76 -7.00
CA LEU A 33 11.29 -11.78 -5.92
C LEU A 33 9.99 -11.77 -5.12
N LEU A 34 8.83 -11.81 -5.78
CA LEU A 34 7.53 -11.92 -5.14
C LEU A 34 7.41 -13.19 -4.30
N ILE A 35 7.80 -14.35 -4.85
CA ILE A 35 7.81 -15.63 -4.11
C ILE A 35 8.72 -15.53 -2.89
N ALA A 36 9.91 -14.94 -3.03
CA ALA A 36 10.84 -14.77 -1.91
C ALA A 36 10.28 -13.84 -0.82
N ILE A 37 9.58 -12.76 -1.20
CA ILE A 37 8.89 -11.87 -0.24
C ILE A 37 7.78 -12.62 0.49
N VAL A 38 6.92 -13.34 -0.23
CA VAL A 38 5.84 -14.13 0.37
C VAL A 38 6.41 -15.20 1.30
N ALA A 39 7.43 -15.95 0.86
CA ALA A 39 8.13 -16.93 1.70
C ALA A 39 8.73 -16.29 2.95
N SER A 40 9.31 -15.08 2.84
CA SER A 40 9.86 -14.36 3.99
C SER A 40 8.79 -14.00 5.03
N ILE A 41 7.58 -13.66 4.58
CA ILE A 41 6.45 -13.35 5.46
C ILE A 41 5.96 -14.63 6.14
N VAL A 42 5.84 -15.73 5.39
CA VAL A 42 5.46 -17.04 5.93
C VAL A 42 6.45 -17.50 7.00
N LEU A 43 7.76 -17.38 6.77
CA LEU A 43 8.77 -17.75 7.76
C LEU A 43 8.67 -16.92 9.04
N VAL A 44 8.43 -15.61 8.93
CA VAL A 44 8.20 -14.74 10.11
C VAL A 44 6.93 -15.16 10.87
N MET A 45 5.86 -15.53 10.17
CA MET A 45 4.66 -16.06 10.81
C MET A 45 4.92 -17.41 11.51
N LEU A 46 5.68 -18.32 10.89
CA LEU A 46 6.06 -19.61 11.48
C LEU A 46 6.97 -19.44 12.70
N GLU A 47 7.92 -18.49 12.65
CA GLU A 47 8.80 -18.14 13.78
C GLU A 47 8.01 -17.55 14.95
N SER A 48 6.86 -16.91 14.71
CA SER A 48 6.02 -16.36 15.78
C SER A 48 5.23 -17.42 16.57
N VAL A 49 5.20 -18.67 16.09
CA VAL A 49 4.52 -19.78 16.77
C VAL A 49 5.54 -20.56 17.60
N ASP A 50 5.47 -20.43 18.93
CA ASP A 50 6.44 -21.01 19.88
C ASP A 50 6.70 -22.51 19.62
N SER A 51 5.64 -23.30 19.41
CA SER A 51 5.76 -24.75 19.15
C SER A 51 6.51 -25.10 17.85
N ILE A 52 6.46 -24.22 16.85
CA ILE A 52 7.17 -24.39 15.58
C ILE A 52 8.60 -23.89 15.73
N HIS A 53 8.78 -22.75 16.39
CA HIS A 53 10.09 -22.17 16.65
C HIS A 53 10.97 -23.14 17.45
N GLU A 54 10.48 -23.70 18.57
CA GLU A 54 11.25 -24.65 19.38
C GLU A 54 11.68 -25.91 18.61
N LYS A 55 10.84 -26.38 17.68
CA LYS A 55 11.09 -27.61 16.92
C LYS A 55 11.95 -27.41 15.67
N TYR A 56 11.84 -26.24 15.02
CA TYR A 56 12.45 -25.96 13.72
C TYR A 56 13.34 -24.72 13.72
N ASP A 57 13.82 -24.28 14.90
CA ASP A 57 14.64 -23.07 15.07
C ASP A 57 15.78 -22.98 14.04
N SER A 58 16.60 -24.03 13.92
CA SER A 58 17.73 -24.05 12.99
C SER A 58 17.29 -23.94 11.52
N PHE A 59 16.18 -24.58 11.13
CA PHE A 59 15.67 -24.47 9.76
C PHE A 59 15.15 -23.07 9.45
N LEU A 60 14.43 -22.46 10.39
CA LEU A 60 13.91 -21.10 10.27
C LEU A 60 15.05 -20.08 10.21
N ASP A 61 16.08 -20.23 11.04
CA ASP A 61 17.27 -19.36 11.06
C ASP A 61 18.05 -19.42 9.74
N ILE A 62 18.32 -20.63 9.23
CA ILE A 62 18.98 -20.85 7.93
C ILE A 62 18.16 -20.25 6.80
N SER A 63 16.84 -20.48 6.80
CA SER A 63 15.95 -19.95 5.76
C SER A 63 15.90 -18.42 5.79
N GLU A 64 15.89 -17.81 6.99
CA GLU A 64 15.95 -16.37 7.14
C GLU A 64 17.27 -15.80 6.58
N TRP A 65 18.39 -16.49 6.81
CA TRP A 65 19.68 -16.13 6.25
C TRP A 65 19.71 -16.18 4.73
N ILE A 66 19.20 -17.27 4.15
CA ILE A 66 19.10 -17.43 2.69
C ILE A 66 18.32 -16.26 2.07
N ILE A 67 17.15 -15.94 2.63
CA ILE A 67 16.32 -14.82 2.15
C ILE A 67 17.01 -13.48 2.35
N THR A 68 17.65 -13.27 3.50
CA THR A 68 18.39 -12.03 3.79
C THR A 68 19.50 -11.82 2.77
N ILE A 69 20.29 -12.86 2.49
CA ILE A 69 21.36 -12.81 1.49
C ILE A 69 20.78 -12.53 0.09
N LEU A 70 19.68 -13.20 -0.28
CA LEU A 70 19.00 -12.96 -1.55
C LEU A 70 18.57 -11.49 -1.69
N PHE A 71 17.92 -10.91 -0.67
CA PHE A 71 17.52 -9.50 -0.67
C PHE A 71 18.69 -8.54 -0.62
N THR A 72 19.80 -8.90 0.03
CA THR A 72 21.02 -8.12 0.01
C THR A 72 21.62 -8.09 -1.39
N ILE A 73 21.73 -9.25 -2.06
CA ILE A 73 22.20 -9.34 -3.46
C ILE A 73 21.30 -8.49 -4.35
N GLU A 74 19.98 -8.59 -4.19
CA GLU A 74 19.01 -7.80 -4.94
C GLU A 74 19.20 -6.28 -4.75
N TYR A 75 19.36 -5.83 -3.50
CA TYR A 75 19.62 -4.43 -3.19
C TYR A 75 20.92 -3.91 -3.83
N PHE A 76 22.01 -4.68 -3.76
CA PHE A 76 23.26 -4.30 -4.40
C PHE A 76 23.17 -4.33 -5.93
N ALA A 77 22.49 -5.31 -6.51
CA ALA A 77 22.29 -5.40 -7.96
C ALA A 77 21.51 -4.16 -8.48
N ARG A 78 20.54 -3.65 -7.72
CA ARG A 78 19.86 -2.37 -8.00
C ARG A 78 20.78 -1.16 -7.96
N ILE A 79 21.63 -1.07 -6.94
CA ILE A 79 22.58 0.04 -6.80
C ILE A 79 23.58 0.05 -7.97
N VAL A 80 24.11 -1.11 -8.35
CA VAL A 80 25.13 -1.23 -9.40
C VAL A 80 24.56 -1.01 -10.80
N SER A 81 23.30 -1.40 -11.05
CA SER A 81 22.64 -1.25 -12.35
C SER A 81 22.28 0.21 -12.69
N ILE A 82 22.15 1.11 -11.70
CA ILE A 82 21.83 2.52 -11.94
C ILE A 82 23.10 3.39 -12.09
N LYS A 83 23.02 4.47 -12.88
CA LYS A 83 24.12 5.46 -13.04
C LYS A 83 24.31 6.40 -11.83
N LYS A 84 23.26 6.66 -11.05
CA LYS A 84 23.23 7.55 -9.87
C LYS A 84 22.76 6.78 -8.60
N PRO A 85 23.62 5.95 -7.98
CA PRO A 85 23.24 5.06 -6.89
C PRO A 85 22.71 5.79 -5.64
N GLN A 86 23.28 6.96 -5.30
CA GLN A 86 22.85 7.76 -4.15
C GLN A 86 21.37 8.15 -4.24
N LYS A 87 20.86 8.47 -5.44
CA LYS A 87 19.44 8.78 -5.62
C LYS A 87 18.54 7.59 -5.31
N TYR A 88 19.01 6.37 -5.58
CA TYR A 88 18.25 5.17 -5.27
C TYR A 88 18.27 4.90 -3.76
N ILE A 89 19.44 4.92 -3.13
CA ILE A 89 19.61 4.63 -1.69
C ILE A 89 18.71 5.52 -0.82
N PHE A 90 18.60 6.81 -1.14
CA PHE A 90 17.76 7.76 -0.40
C PHE A 90 16.32 7.87 -0.94
N SER A 91 15.91 7.01 -1.88
CA SER A 91 14.52 6.93 -2.34
C SER A 91 13.64 6.11 -1.41
N PHE A 92 12.32 6.28 -1.49
CA PHE A 92 11.36 5.49 -0.71
C PHE A 92 11.60 3.97 -0.84
N TYR A 93 11.77 3.48 -2.07
CA TYR A 93 12.02 2.06 -2.32
C TYR A 93 13.41 1.60 -1.84
N GLY A 94 14.45 2.41 -2.04
CA GLY A 94 15.80 2.08 -1.56
C GLY A 94 15.89 2.01 -0.03
N VAL A 95 15.20 2.90 0.69
CA VAL A 95 15.10 2.85 2.15
C VAL A 95 14.37 1.58 2.61
N ILE A 96 13.28 1.21 1.94
CA ILE A 96 12.55 -0.05 2.24
C ILE A 96 13.46 -1.26 2.02
N ASP A 97 14.18 -1.33 0.90
CA ASP A 97 15.08 -2.44 0.61
C ASP A 97 16.18 -2.56 1.67
N LEU A 98 16.76 -1.43 2.08
CA LEU A 98 17.76 -1.40 3.15
C LEU A 98 17.17 -1.86 4.49
N LEU A 99 16.04 -1.30 4.92
CA LEU A 99 15.40 -1.68 6.19
C LEU A 99 14.94 -3.14 6.21
N SER A 100 14.63 -3.73 5.06
CA SER A 100 14.20 -5.13 4.94
C SER A 100 15.34 -6.16 5.10
N THR A 101 16.58 -5.74 4.83
CA THR A 101 17.80 -6.59 4.85
C THR A 101 18.61 -6.42 6.13
N LEU A 102 18.62 -5.21 6.68
CA LEU A 102 19.43 -4.81 7.83
C LEU A 102 19.19 -5.58 9.16
N PRO A 103 17.98 -6.03 9.53
CA PRO A 103 17.71 -6.54 10.88
C PRO A 103 18.58 -7.73 11.30
N LYS A 104 18.80 -8.69 10.38
CA LYS A 104 19.60 -9.89 10.64
C LYS A 104 21.07 -9.56 10.85
N TYR A 105 21.62 -8.64 10.05
CA TYR A 105 23.00 -8.17 10.21
C TYR A 105 23.20 -7.42 11.52
N LEU A 106 22.26 -6.55 11.88
CA LEU A 106 22.31 -5.83 13.15
C LEU A 106 22.20 -6.78 14.34
N ALA A 107 21.34 -7.81 14.27
CA ALA A 107 21.21 -8.78 15.35
C ALA A 107 22.54 -9.44 15.72
N ILE A 108 23.39 -9.74 14.73
CA ILE A 108 24.74 -10.33 14.94
C ILE A 108 25.71 -9.34 15.56
N ILE A 109 25.67 -8.08 15.11
CA ILE A 109 26.54 -7.03 15.63
C ILE A 109 26.19 -6.73 17.10
N PHE A 110 24.91 -6.73 17.44
CA PHE A 110 24.41 -6.40 18.78
C PHE A 110 24.28 -7.59 19.74
N THR A 111 24.49 -8.84 19.30
CA THR A 111 24.45 -10.03 20.18
C THR A 111 25.46 -10.00 21.34
N GLY A 112 26.45 -9.10 21.31
CA GLY A 112 27.42 -8.88 22.41
C GLY A 112 27.06 -7.78 23.41
N THR A 113 25.99 -7.01 23.18
CA THR A 113 25.52 -5.95 24.08
C THR A 113 24.28 -6.40 24.86
N HIS A 114 24.29 -6.30 26.18
CA HIS A 114 23.25 -6.80 27.11
C HIS A 114 21.82 -6.20 26.96
N SER A 115 21.51 -5.52 25.87
CA SER A 115 20.21 -4.89 25.60
C SER A 115 19.27 -5.87 24.87
N LEU A 116 18.71 -6.83 25.62
CA LEU A 116 17.66 -7.76 25.13
C LEU A 116 16.47 -7.03 24.48
N VAL A 117 16.18 -5.80 24.91
CA VAL A 117 15.12 -4.93 24.34
C VAL A 117 15.47 -4.47 22.92
N ALA A 118 16.74 -4.14 22.65
CA ALA A 118 17.17 -3.72 21.32
C ALA A 118 17.07 -4.89 20.31
N LEU A 119 17.46 -6.10 20.73
CA LEU A 119 17.34 -7.30 19.91
C LEU A 119 15.87 -7.65 19.59
N ARG A 120 14.93 -7.40 20.52
CA ARG A 120 13.48 -7.58 20.27
C ARG A 120 12.95 -6.55 19.27
N ALA A 121 13.35 -5.28 19.39
CA ALA A 121 12.94 -4.24 18.45
C ALA A 121 13.44 -4.49 17.02
N LEU A 122 14.64 -5.05 16.86
CA LEU A 122 15.17 -5.44 15.54
C LEU A 122 14.30 -6.49 14.84
N ARG A 123 13.67 -7.41 15.59
CA ARG A 123 12.73 -8.39 15.00
C ARG A 123 11.52 -7.71 14.35
N LEU A 124 11.03 -6.60 14.93
CA LEU A 124 9.92 -5.83 14.36
C LEU A 124 10.28 -5.21 13.02
N LEU A 125 11.54 -4.81 12.82
CA LEU A 125 12.00 -4.26 11.54
C LEU A 125 11.84 -5.25 10.37
N ARG A 126 11.74 -6.56 10.64
CA ARG A 126 11.45 -7.56 9.59
C ARG A 126 10.11 -7.30 8.89
N ILE A 127 9.18 -6.59 9.54
CA ILE A 127 7.92 -6.17 8.90
C ILE A 127 8.16 -5.31 7.67
N PHE A 128 9.27 -4.57 7.58
CA PHE A 128 9.60 -3.77 6.40
C PHE A 128 9.76 -4.62 5.12
N ARG A 129 10.03 -5.93 5.24
CA ARG A 129 10.02 -6.86 4.10
C ARG A 129 8.66 -6.89 3.39
N ILE A 130 7.55 -6.74 4.11
CA ILE A 130 6.21 -6.69 3.49
C ILE A 130 6.03 -5.45 2.61
N LEU A 131 6.69 -4.34 2.97
CA LEU A 131 6.61 -3.10 2.21
C LEU A 131 7.34 -3.20 0.87
N LYS A 132 8.20 -4.21 0.66
CA LYS A 132 8.73 -4.51 -0.68
C LYS A 132 7.61 -4.84 -1.67
N LEU A 133 6.43 -5.31 -1.23
CA LEU A 133 5.29 -5.53 -2.12
C LEU A 133 4.76 -4.23 -2.75
N ALA A 134 4.97 -3.08 -2.09
CA ALA A 134 4.44 -1.79 -2.54
C ALA A 134 4.92 -1.40 -3.95
N ARG A 135 6.11 -1.87 -4.36
CA ARG A 135 6.64 -1.62 -5.71
C ARG A 135 5.82 -2.28 -6.82
N PHE A 136 5.26 -3.46 -6.56
CA PHE A 136 4.44 -4.20 -7.54
C PHE A 136 3.07 -3.56 -7.69
N ILE A 137 2.60 -2.87 -6.64
CA ILE A 137 1.39 -2.04 -6.68
C ILE A 137 1.68 -0.72 -7.43
N GLY A 138 2.91 -0.19 -7.30
CA GLY A 138 3.35 1.06 -7.94
C GLY A 138 3.50 1.01 -9.46
N GLU A 139 3.71 -0.18 -10.04
CA GLU A 139 3.62 -0.41 -11.49
C GLU A 139 2.22 -0.02 -12.03
N SER A 140 1.17 -0.11 -11.20
CA SER A 140 -0.14 0.51 -11.47
C SER A 140 -0.10 1.99 -11.12
N ASN A 141 0.67 2.76 -11.89
CA ASN A 141 0.82 4.20 -11.71
C ASN A 141 -0.55 4.93 -11.71
N ASN A 142 -1.55 4.33 -12.37
CA ASN A 142 -2.94 4.80 -12.40
C ASN A 142 -3.63 4.70 -11.03
N PHE A 143 -3.39 3.64 -10.26
CA PHE A 143 -3.96 3.49 -8.92
C PHE A 143 -3.43 4.54 -7.95
N ILE A 144 -2.11 4.75 -7.92
CA ILE A 144 -1.49 5.77 -7.07
C ILE A 144 -1.93 7.18 -7.48
N LYS A 145 -2.00 7.47 -8.79
CA LYS A 145 -2.54 8.74 -9.31
C LYS A 145 -3.99 8.95 -8.87
N ALA A 146 -4.84 7.92 -9.00
CA ALA A 146 -6.23 7.98 -8.57
C ALA A 146 -6.38 8.21 -7.07
N LEU A 147 -5.57 7.55 -6.22
CA LEU A 147 -5.53 7.79 -4.78
C LEU A 147 -5.11 9.23 -4.45
N LYS A 148 -4.06 9.75 -5.09
CA LYS A 148 -3.59 11.12 -4.89
C LYS A 148 -4.64 12.15 -5.33
N ALA A 149 -5.33 11.91 -6.45
CA ALA A 149 -6.43 12.74 -6.92
C ALA A 149 -7.66 12.67 -5.99
N SER A 150 -7.91 11.49 -5.41
CA SER A 150 -9.03 11.25 -4.49
C SER A 150 -8.77 11.70 -3.05
N LYS A 151 -7.53 12.05 -2.68
CA LYS A 151 -7.11 12.21 -1.27
C LYS A 151 -8.01 13.15 -0.47
N ALA A 152 -8.41 14.29 -1.06
CA ALA A 152 -9.25 15.27 -0.38
C ALA A 152 -10.68 14.76 -0.20
N LYS A 153 -11.25 14.11 -1.22
CA LYS A 153 -12.58 13.50 -1.17
C LYS A 153 -12.65 12.38 -0.14
N ILE A 154 -11.64 11.51 -0.11
CA ILE A 154 -11.51 10.43 0.88
C ILE A 154 -11.36 11.01 2.29
N ALA A 155 -10.52 12.03 2.48
CA ALA A 155 -10.32 12.64 3.79
C ALA A 155 -11.61 13.26 4.34
N VAL A 156 -12.35 14.00 3.51
CA VAL A 156 -13.66 14.57 3.88
C VAL A 156 -14.66 13.47 4.23
N PHE A 157 -14.70 12.39 3.44
CA PHE A 157 -15.57 11.25 3.70
C PHE A 157 -15.24 10.54 5.02
N LEU A 158 -13.96 10.23 5.27
CA LEU A 158 -13.53 9.59 6.52
C LEU A 158 -13.81 10.48 7.74
N PHE A 159 -13.64 11.79 7.60
CA PHE A 159 -13.97 12.74 8.65
C PHE A 159 -15.48 12.76 8.95
N PHE A 160 -16.32 12.73 7.91
CA PHE A 160 -17.77 12.60 8.06
C PHE A 160 -18.17 11.28 8.74
N VAL A 161 -17.58 10.16 8.32
CA VAL A 161 -17.83 8.84 8.95
C VAL A 161 -17.41 8.85 10.42
N LEU A 162 -16.28 9.46 10.75
CA LEU A 162 -15.83 9.59 12.14
C LEU A 162 -16.82 10.39 12.99
N ILE A 163 -17.29 11.55 12.50
CA ILE A 163 -18.32 12.35 13.17
C ILE A 163 -19.60 11.53 13.37
N LEU A 164 -20.03 10.82 12.32
CA LEU A 164 -21.21 9.96 12.38
C LEU A 164 -21.05 8.86 13.43
N CYS A 165 -19.90 8.19 13.51
CA CYS A 165 -19.61 7.21 14.55
C CYS A 165 -19.65 7.81 15.95
N VAL A 166 -19.17 9.06 16.13
CA VAL A 166 -19.25 9.76 17.42
C VAL A 166 -20.71 10.02 17.81
N ILE A 167 -21.53 10.49 16.87
CA ILE A 167 -22.95 10.75 17.11
C ILE A 167 -23.69 9.45 17.44
N LEU A 168 -23.58 8.43 16.57
CA LEU A 168 -24.25 7.14 16.76
C LEU A 168 -23.80 6.43 18.03
N GLY A 169 -22.50 6.44 18.32
CA GLY A 169 -21.95 5.89 19.56
C GLY A 169 -22.49 6.62 20.80
N THR A 170 -22.60 7.94 20.76
CA THR A 170 -23.18 8.72 21.88
C THR A 170 -24.67 8.42 22.05
N VAL A 171 -25.43 8.30 20.95
CA VAL A 171 -26.85 7.92 21.00
C VAL A 171 -27.01 6.54 21.64
N MET A 172 -26.20 5.56 21.25
CA MET A 172 -26.27 4.21 21.82
C MET A 172 -25.85 4.16 23.29
N TYR A 173 -24.84 4.94 23.68
CA TYR A 173 -24.47 5.12 25.09
C TYR A 173 -25.66 5.59 25.94
N LEU A 174 -26.43 6.56 25.43
CA LEU A 174 -27.60 7.09 26.13
C LEU A 174 -28.80 6.12 26.13
N ILE A 175 -28.99 5.35 25.06
CA ILE A 175 -30.09 4.37 24.94
C ILE A 175 -29.87 3.16 25.85
N GLU A 176 -28.66 2.59 25.82
CA GLU A 176 -28.31 1.38 26.59
C GLU A 176 -27.90 1.71 28.03
N GLY A 177 -27.81 2.99 28.40
CA GLY A 177 -27.70 3.44 29.78
C GLY A 177 -26.38 3.12 30.48
N GLY A 178 -25.30 2.86 29.74
CA GLY A 178 -24.01 2.49 30.34
C GLY A 178 -23.79 0.98 30.51
N ASP A 179 -24.83 0.16 30.30
CA ASP A 179 -24.79 -1.29 30.43
C ASP A 179 -24.39 -1.98 29.11
N ASN A 180 -24.27 -3.31 29.12
CA ASN A 180 -24.04 -4.13 27.92
C ASN A 180 -22.80 -3.77 27.07
N GLY A 181 -21.77 -3.23 27.72
CA GLY A 181 -20.53 -2.81 27.05
C GLY A 181 -20.54 -1.38 26.53
N PHE A 182 -21.65 -0.66 26.61
CA PHE A 182 -21.76 0.78 26.32
C PHE A 182 -21.32 1.63 27.52
N THR A 183 -20.22 1.28 28.19
CA THR A 183 -19.82 1.88 29.48
C THR A 183 -19.29 3.31 29.36
N SER A 184 -18.95 3.77 28.16
CA SER A 184 -18.48 5.13 27.90
C SER A 184 -18.73 5.51 26.44
N ILE A 185 -18.73 6.82 26.15
CA ILE A 185 -18.88 7.31 24.78
C ILE A 185 -17.78 6.73 23.87
N PRO A 186 -16.46 6.79 24.19
CA PRO A 186 -15.43 6.23 23.32
C PRO A 186 -15.61 4.74 23.03
N ARG A 187 -16.07 3.96 24.01
CA ARG A 187 -16.35 2.53 23.85
C ARG A 187 -17.55 2.28 22.93
N SER A 188 -18.57 3.13 23.03
CA SER A 188 -19.75 3.11 22.15
C SER A 188 -19.42 3.58 20.73
N VAL A 189 -18.46 4.51 20.58
CA VAL A 189 -17.90 4.90 19.27
C VAL A 189 -17.12 3.74 18.63
N TYR A 190 -16.34 3.00 19.42
CA TYR A 190 -15.70 1.78 18.94
C TYR A 190 -16.74 0.76 18.41
N TRP A 191 -17.83 0.53 19.16
CA TRP A 191 -18.95 -0.31 18.69
C TRP A 191 -19.55 0.23 17.38
N ALA A 192 -19.76 1.54 17.27
CA ALA A 192 -20.29 2.16 16.07
C ALA A 192 -19.34 1.94 14.87
N ILE A 193 -18.02 2.09 15.04
CA ILE A 193 -17.04 1.81 14.00
C ILE A 193 -17.10 0.33 13.57
N VAL A 194 -17.07 -0.61 14.51
CA VAL A 194 -17.11 -2.06 14.24
C VAL A 194 -18.40 -2.46 13.51
N THR A 195 -19.53 -1.86 13.88
CA THR A 195 -20.83 -2.13 13.27
C THR A 195 -20.94 -1.52 11.87
N LEU A 196 -20.54 -0.25 11.72
CA LEU A 196 -20.62 0.49 10.46
C LEU A 196 -19.65 -0.05 9.39
N THR A 197 -18.50 -0.59 9.83
CA THR A 197 -17.52 -1.27 8.97
C THR A 197 -17.87 -2.74 8.72
N THR A 198 -19.02 -3.21 9.19
CA THR A 198 -19.53 -4.59 9.03
C THR A 198 -18.62 -5.68 9.63
N VAL A 199 -17.73 -5.32 10.54
CA VAL A 199 -16.83 -6.28 11.22
C VAL A 199 -17.59 -7.10 12.26
N GLY A 200 -18.38 -6.43 13.12
CA GLY A 200 -19.30 -7.10 14.04
C GLY A 200 -18.68 -8.15 14.96
N TYR A 201 -17.65 -7.79 15.74
CA TYR A 201 -17.00 -8.73 16.69
C TYR A 201 -17.97 -9.35 17.71
N GLY A 202 -19.07 -8.68 18.03
CA GLY A 202 -20.07 -9.15 19.00
C GLY A 202 -19.65 -8.99 20.46
N ASP A 203 -18.55 -8.28 20.73
CA ASP A 203 -18.04 -7.96 22.07
C ASP A 203 -18.87 -6.89 22.80
N ILE A 204 -19.61 -6.08 22.04
CA ILE A 204 -20.59 -5.09 22.52
C ILE A 204 -21.83 -5.20 21.63
N ALA A 205 -23.02 -5.28 22.22
CA ALA A 205 -24.27 -5.36 21.48
C ALA A 205 -25.43 -4.74 22.29
N PRO A 206 -26.40 -4.08 21.63
CA PRO A 206 -27.56 -3.56 22.35
C PRO A 206 -28.51 -4.68 22.74
N HIS A 207 -29.03 -4.60 23.96
CA HIS A 207 -30.02 -5.56 24.46
C HIS A 207 -31.41 -4.95 24.60
N THR A 208 -31.53 -3.62 24.62
CA THR A 208 -32.85 -2.99 24.65
C THR A 208 -33.54 -3.13 23.28
N PRO A 209 -34.87 -3.36 23.22
CA PRO A 209 -35.59 -3.43 21.94
C PRO A 209 -35.39 -2.17 21.09
N PHE A 210 -35.33 -1.00 21.73
CA PHE A 210 -35.09 0.27 21.05
C PHE A 210 -33.64 0.37 20.53
N GLY A 211 -32.65 -0.03 21.33
CA GLY A 211 -31.25 -0.09 20.89
C GLY A 211 -31.03 -1.06 19.73
N GLN A 212 -31.69 -2.21 19.74
CA GLN A 212 -31.65 -3.17 18.62
C GLN A 212 -32.28 -2.63 17.34
N PHE A 213 -33.39 -1.90 17.46
CA PHE A 213 -34.02 -1.21 16.33
C PHE A 213 -33.05 -0.17 15.72
N VAL A 214 -32.45 0.69 16.55
CA VAL A 214 -31.47 1.68 16.11
C VAL A 214 -30.25 1.00 15.48
N ALA A 215 -29.71 -0.03 16.11
CA ALA A 215 -28.57 -0.78 15.56
C ALA A 215 -28.88 -1.43 14.21
N SER A 216 -30.10 -1.91 14.00
CA SER A 216 -30.53 -2.46 12.71
C SER A 216 -30.47 -1.42 11.59
N ILE A 217 -30.87 -0.17 11.87
CA ILE A 217 -30.73 0.95 10.93
C ILE A 217 -29.25 1.25 10.66
N ILE A 218 -28.41 1.27 11.69
CA ILE A 218 -26.97 1.52 11.57
C ILE A 218 -26.28 0.46 10.70
N MET A 219 -26.65 -0.81 10.87
CA MET A 219 -26.10 -1.92 10.06
C MET A 219 -26.44 -1.75 8.57
N ILE A 220 -27.66 -1.33 8.23
CA ILE A 220 -28.06 -1.05 6.83
C ILE A 220 -27.26 0.13 6.27
N LEU A 221 -27.05 1.18 7.07
CA LEU A 221 -26.28 2.36 6.67
C LEU A 221 -24.80 2.01 6.37
N GLY A 222 -24.23 1.05 7.10
CA GLY A 222 -22.84 0.58 6.92
C GLY A 222 -22.54 0.11 5.49
N TYR A 223 -23.46 -0.63 4.87
CA TYR A 223 -23.31 -1.08 3.48
C TYR A 223 -23.14 0.08 2.49
N GLY A 224 -23.86 1.18 2.69
CA GLY A 224 -23.73 2.38 1.85
C GLY A 224 -22.38 3.06 2.01
N ILE A 225 -21.85 3.11 3.24
CA ILE A 225 -20.59 3.78 3.57
C ILE A 225 -19.40 3.06 2.95
N ILE A 226 -19.38 1.73 2.93
CA ILE A 226 -18.28 0.95 2.33
C ILE A 226 -18.17 1.18 0.81
N ALA A 227 -19.29 1.42 0.13
CA ALA A 227 -19.31 1.63 -1.32
C ALA A 227 -18.68 2.97 -1.76
N VAL A 228 -18.77 4.02 -0.92
CA VAL A 228 -18.35 5.39 -1.28
C VAL A 228 -16.84 5.52 -1.58
N PRO A 229 -15.90 5.11 -0.70
CA PRO A 229 -14.48 5.27 -0.98
C PRO A 229 -14.03 4.45 -2.19
N THR A 230 -14.59 3.25 -2.35
CA THR A 230 -14.38 2.40 -3.53
C THR A 230 -14.85 3.11 -4.80
N GLY A 231 -16.05 3.71 -4.78
CA GLY A 231 -16.61 4.49 -5.89
C GLY A 231 -15.77 5.73 -6.21
N ILE A 232 -15.30 6.46 -5.20
CA ILE A 232 -14.43 7.63 -5.37
C ILE A 232 -13.14 7.22 -6.10
N VAL A 233 -12.43 6.21 -5.58
CA VAL A 233 -11.16 5.77 -6.17
C VAL A 233 -11.38 5.20 -7.57
N THR A 234 -12.41 4.37 -7.75
CA THR A 234 -12.74 3.78 -9.06
C THR A 234 -13.04 4.88 -10.08
N SER A 235 -13.80 5.92 -9.71
CA SER A 235 -14.12 7.02 -10.62
C SER A 235 -12.87 7.78 -11.07
N GLU A 236 -11.87 7.96 -10.20
CA GLU A 236 -10.60 8.57 -10.59
C GLU A 236 -9.71 7.60 -11.40
N MET A 237 -9.81 6.28 -11.18
CA MET A 237 -9.10 5.28 -11.99
C MET A 237 -9.67 5.17 -13.41
N THR A 238 -10.99 5.31 -13.57
CA THR A 238 -11.68 5.25 -14.87
C THR A 238 -11.68 6.58 -15.60
N LYS A 239 -11.22 7.67 -14.96
CA LYS A 239 -10.98 8.92 -15.68
C LYS A 239 -9.81 8.71 -16.62
N THR A 240 -10.11 8.57 -17.89
CA THR A 240 -9.13 8.76 -18.95
C THR A 240 -8.53 10.14 -18.77
N ALA A 241 -7.20 10.23 -18.68
CA ALA A 241 -6.52 11.50 -18.91
C ALA A 241 -6.95 11.92 -20.32
N ILE A 242 -7.79 12.94 -20.43
CA ILE A 242 -8.01 13.56 -21.71
C ILE A 242 -6.67 14.21 -22.00
N ASP A 243 -5.89 13.62 -22.88
CA ASP A 243 -4.65 14.21 -23.36
C ASP A 243 -5.05 15.51 -24.04
N THR A 244 -5.00 16.61 -23.29
CA THR A 244 -5.31 17.94 -23.81
C THR A 244 -4.01 18.64 -24.11
N ASN A 245 -3.78 18.96 -25.37
CA ASN A 245 -2.67 19.80 -25.76
C ASN A 245 -2.86 21.24 -25.25
N THR A 246 -1.75 21.96 -25.15
CA THR A 246 -1.74 23.38 -24.80
C THR A 246 -1.97 24.28 -26.02
N GLN A 247 -2.48 23.75 -27.14
CA GLN A 247 -2.73 24.53 -28.34
C GLN A 247 -3.95 25.41 -28.12
N SER A 248 -3.78 26.72 -28.19
CA SER A 248 -4.89 27.67 -28.16
C SER A 248 -5.48 27.86 -29.56
N CYS A 249 -6.80 27.96 -29.65
CA CYS A 249 -7.49 28.20 -30.91
C CYS A 249 -7.15 29.58 -31.48
N PRO A 250 -6.75 29.71 -32.77
CA PRO A 250 -6.38 31.00 -33.34
C PRO A 250 -7.55 31.96 -33.51
N ASN A 251 -8.79 31.46 -33.50
CA ASN A 251 -9.99 32.27 -33.68
C ASN A 251 -10.65 32.68 -32.35
N CYS A 252 -10.84 31.72 -31.43
CA CYS A 252 -11.57 31.98 -30.17
C CYS A 252 -10.71 31.92 -28.91
N LEU A 253 -9.39 31.70 -29.03
CA LEU A 253 -8.40 31.65 -27.94
C LEU A 253 -8.64 30.58 -26.87
N HIS A 254 -9.65 29.74 -27.05
CA HIS A 254 -9.93 28.62 -26.17
C HIS A 254 -8.81 27.58 -26.25
N ASP A 255 -8.42 26.97 -25.14
CA ASP A 255 -7.34 25.98 -25.01
C ASP A 255 -7.90 24.61 -24.52
N GLY A 256 -7.01 23.63 -24.27
CA GLY A 256 -7.41 22.32 -23.75
C GLY A 256 -8.02 21.38 -24.79
N HIS A 257 -7.56 21.45 -26.04
CA HIS A 257 -8.01 20.55 -27.11
C HIS A 257 -7.41 19.17 -26.97
N LYS A 258 -8.12 18.11 -27.36
CA LYS A 258 -7.55 16.76 -27.39
C LYS A 258 -6.29 16.70 -28.25
N ASP A 259 -5.33 15.86 -27.88
CA ASP A 259 -4.23 15.45 -28.75
C ASP A 259 -4.85 14.93 -30.07
N ASP A 260 -4.32 15.40 -31.20
CA ASP A 260 -4.82 15.18 -32.56
C ASP A 260 -6.16 15.86 -32.94
N ALA A 261 -6.65 16.85 -32.17
CA ALA A 261 -7.83 17.62 -32.57
C ALA A 261 -7.56 18.50 -33.80
N GLU A 262 -8.14 18.14 -34.95
CA GLU A 262 -8.06 18.98 -36.17
C GLU A 262 -8.91 20.26 -36.09
N PHE A 263 -9.95 20.26 -35.25
CA PHE A 263 -10.91 21.36 -35.13
C PHE A 263 -11.14 21.77 -33.67
N CYS A 264 -11.31 23.07 -33.46
CA CYS A 264 -11.67 23.64 -32.16
C CYS A 264 -13.07 23.17 -31.75
N TYR A 265 -13.20 22.57 -30.56
CA TYR A 265 -14.49 22.10 -30.05
C TYR A 265 -15.47 23.24 -29.72
N ASN A 266 -14.97 24.47 -29.51
CA ASN A 266 -15.79 25.62 -29.16
C ASN A 266 -16.32 26.37 -30.39
N CYS A 267 -15.48 26.65 -31.39
CA CYS A 267 -15.87 27.46 -32.56
C CYS A 267 -15.75 26.75 -33.92
N GLY A 268 -15.36 25.48 -33.94
CA GLY A 268 -15.24 24.67 -35.17
C GLY A 268 -14.10 25.11 -36.11
N THR A 269 -13.25 26.06 -35.70
CA THR A 269 -12.12 26.51 -36.52
C THR A 269 -10.98 25.49 -36.51
N LYS A 270 -10.35 25.26 -37.66
CA LYS A 270 -9.23 24.33 -37.79
C LYS A 270 -8.03 24.75 -36.91
N LEU A 271 -7.47 23.79 -36.16
CA LEU A 271 -6.34 23.97 -35.26
C LEU A 271 -5.03 23.56 -35.97
N ASN A 272 -4.65 24.30 -37.02
CA ASN A 272 -3.48 24.03 -37.88
C ASN A 272 -3.39 22.60 -38.47
#